data_AF-A0A486VIC4-F1
#
_entry.id   AF-A0A486VIC4-F1
#
_cell.length_a   1.000
_cell.length_b   1.000
_cell.length_c   1.000
_cell.angle_alpha   90.00
_cell.angle_beta   90.00
_cell.angle_gamma   90.00
#
_symmetry.space_group_name_H-M   'P 1'
#
loop_
_entity.id
_entity.type
_entity.pdbx_description
1 polymer ?
#
loop_
_entity_poly.entity_id
_entity_poly.type
_entity_poly.pdbx_seq_one_letter_code
_entity_poly.pdbx_strand_id
1 'polypeptide(L)'
;MDIRKLLERIHEVKDRLERANRIIKICGNECHSSGIFADGRNGECYLKVDSSEIKELAESQKVHLESELKQLEEAKQTAERVIAGLLPEIKQNA
;
A
#
# COMPACT_ATOMS: atom_id res chain seq x y z
N MET A 1 9.11 -18.10 11.97
CA MET A 1 8.86 -16.94 11.09
C MET A 1 9.73 -17.10 9.85
N ASP A 2 9.14 -17.03 8.66
CA ASP A 2 9.86 -17.19 7.39
C ASP A 2 10.29 -15.81 6.88
N ILE A 3 11.59 -15.54 6.90
CA ILE A 3 12.13 -14.23 6.51
C ILE A 3 11.89 -13.92 5.02
N ARG A 4 11.76 -14.95 4.16
CA ARG A 4 11.46 -14.73 2.73
C ARG A 4 10.05 -14.22 2.56
N LYS A 5 9.07 -14.83 3.23
CA LYS A 5 7.67 -14.37 3.22
C LYS A 5 7.53 -12.95 3.77
N LEU A 6 8.32 -12.59 4.78
CA LEU A 6 8.34 -11.23 5.31
C LEU A 6 8.85 -10.21 4.28
N LEU A 7 9.94 -10.53 3.59
CA LEU A 7 10.50 -9.67 2.54
C LEU A 7 9.57 -9.55 1.32
N GLU A 8 8.96 -10.66 0.90
CA GLU A 8 7.93 -10.67 -0.16
C GLU A 8 6.76 -9.76 0.21
N ARG A 9 6.26 -9.87 1.45
CA ARG A 9 5.15 -9.02 1.91
C ARG A 9 5.52 -7.54 1.97
N ILE A 10 6.73 -7.21 2.43
CA ILE A 10 7.24 -5.83 2.41
C ILE A 10 7.27 -5.30 0.97
N HIS A 11 7.72 -6.11 0.02
CA HIS A 11 7.77 -5.71 -1.39
C HIS A 11 6.36 -5.46 -1.96
N GLU A 12 5.40 -6.36 -1.71
CA GLU A 12 4.00 -6.18 -2.11
C GLU A 12 3.39 -4.89 -1.54
N VAL A 13 3.63 -4.59 -0.27
CA VAL A 13 3.10 -3.38 0.38
C VAL A 13 3.73 -2.13 -0.22
N LYS A 14 5.03 -2.13 -0.52
CA LYS A 14 5.72 -0.99 -1.19
C LYS A 14 5.18 -0.75 -2.59
N ASP A 15 4.96 -1.80 -3.37
CA ASP A 15 4.39 -1.71 -4.71
C ASP A 15 2.94 -1.19 -4.68
N ARG A 16 2.12 -1.64 -3.72
CA ARG A 16 0.78 -1.10 -3.49
C ARG A 16 0.80 0.38 -3.07
N LEU A 17 1.76 0.79 -2.24
CA LEU A 17 1.96 2.20 -1.87
C LEU A 17 2.35 3.07 -3.06
N GLU A 18 3.23 2.58 -3.92
CA GLU A 18 3.62 3.29 -5.13
C GLU A 18 2.41 3.52 -6.04
N ARG A 19 1.58 2.47 -6.24
CA ARG A 19 0.31 2.59 -6.96
C ARG A 19 -0.63 3.63 -6.34
N ALA A 20 -0.84 3.59 -5.02
CA ALA A 20 -1.70 4.54 -4.34
C ALA A 20 -1.20 5.99 -4.52
N ASN A 21 0.10 6.24 -4.34
CA ASN A 21 0.70 7.55 -4.58
C ASN A 21 0.56 8.02 -6.03
N ARG A 22 0.71 7.10 -7.01
CA ARG A 22 0.49 7.42 -8.43
C ARG A 22 -0.96 7.83 -8.68
N ILE A 23 -1.94 7.12 -8.13
CA ILE A 23 -3.37 7.46 -8.26
C ILE A 23 -3.65 8.84 -7.66
N ILE A 24 -3.17 9.09 -6.44
CA ILE A 24 -3.33 10.40 -5.76
C ILE A 24 -2.79 11.54 -6.63
N LYS A 25 -1.61 11.34 -7.25
CA LYS A 25 -1.00 12.33 -8.15
C LYS A 25 -1.86 12.59 -9.38
N ILE A 26 -2.32 11.53 -10.05
CA ILE A 26 -3.17 11.63 -11.25
C ILE A 26 -4.46 12.38 -10.91
N CYS A 27 -5.17 11.94 -9.87
CA CYS A 27 -6.43 12.55 -9.43
C CYS A 27 -6.28 13.97 -8.87
N GLY A 28 -5.08 14.35 -8.43
CA GLY A 28 -4.80 15.69 -7.89
C GLY A 28 -4.56 16.78 -8.95
N ASN A 29 -3.91 16.45 -10.08
CA ASN A 29 -3.43 17.46 -11.04
C ASN A 29 -3.70 17.13 -12.52
N GLU A 30 -3.85 15.85 -12.90
CA GLU A 30 -3.72 15.40 -14.30
C GLU A 30 -4.96 14.60 -14.77
N CYS A 31 -6.05 14.63 -14.01
CA CYS A 31 -7.21 13.79 -14.28
C CYS A 31 -8.19 14.46 -15.26
N HIS A 32 -8.16 14.03 -16.53
CA HIS A 32 -9.13 14.45 -17.54
C HIS A 32 -10.49 13.74 -17.42
N SER A 33 -10.48 12.48 -17.01
CA SER A 33 -11.68 11.66 -16.79
C SER A 33 -11.37 10.53 -15.81
N SER A 34 -12.29 10.26 -14.89
CA SER A 34 -12.16 9.20 -13.90
C SER A 34 -13.45 8.40 -13.78
N GLY A 35 -13.32 7.08 -13.63
CA GLY A 35 -14.47 6.18 -13.60
C GLY A 35 -14.07 4.72 -13.65
N ILE A 36 -15.06 3.86 -13.46
CA ILE A 36 -14.94 2.40 -13.55
C ILE A 36 -15.30 2.00 -14.97
N PHE A 37 -14.34 1.42 -15.67
CA PHE A 37 -14.52 0.87 -17.00
C PHE A 37 -14.67 -0.64 -16.91
N ALA A 38 -15.76 -1.16 -17.47
CA ALA A 38 -16.02 -2.58 -17.59
C ALA A 38 -16.08 -2.95 -19.08
N ASP A 39 -15.07 -3.68 -19.54
CA ASP A 39 -15.04 -4.28 -20.86
C ASP A 39 -15.71 -5.66 -20.80
N GLY A 40 -16.76 -5.86 -21.61
CA GLY A 40 -17.56 -7.07 -21.62
C GLY A 40 -18.00 -7.47 -23.02
N ARG A 41 -18.30 -8.77 -23.20
CA ARG A 41 -18.76 -9.31 -24.50
C ARG A 41 -20.05 -8.65 -25.04
N ASN A 42 -20.79 -7.95 -24.19
CA ASN A 42 -22.04 -7.25 -24.54
C ASN A 42 -21.85 -5.73 -24.74
N GLY A 43 -20.59 -5.25 -24.83
CA GLY A 43 -20.24 -3.85 -24.98
C GLY A 43 -19.50 -3.28 -23.77
N GLU A 44 -18.88 -2.11 -23.98
CA GLU A 44 -18.16 -1.36 -22.96
C GLU A 44 -19.13 -0.56 -22.09
N CYS A 45 -18.97 -0.63 -20.77
CA CYS A 45 -19.71 0.19 -19.81
C CYS A 45 -18.75 1.08 -19.01
N TYR A 46 -19.09 2.35 -18.89
CA TYR A 46 -18.31 3.31 -18.11
C TYR A 46 -19.18 4.00 -17.05
N LEU A 47 -18.83 3.81 -15.79
CA LEU A 47 -19.41 4.57 -14.68
C LEU A 47 -18.46 5.72 -14.34
N LYS A 48 -18.88 6.96 -14.59
CA LYS A 48 -18.13 8.14 -14.17
C LYS A 48 -18.11 8.22 -12.65
N VAL A 49 -16.92 8.43 -12.08
CA VAL A 49 -16.70 8.62 -10.64
C VAL A 49 -15.86 9.88 -10.47
N ASP A 50 -16.16 10.69 -9.46
CA ASP A 50 -15.41 11.91 -9.23
C ASP A 50 -13.95 11.60 -8.88
N SER A 51 -13.02 12.36 -9.45
CA SER A 51 -11.59 12.17 -9.18
C SER A 51 -11.24 12.45 -7.71
N SER A 52 -12.01 13.31 -7.03
CA SER A 52 -11.87 13.57 -5.61
C SER A 52 -12.22 12.35 -4.75
N GLU A 53 -13.29 11.63 -5.07
CA GLU A 53 -13.67 10.38 -4.38
C GLU A 53 -12.59 9.29 -4.54
N ILE A 54 -12.07 9.14 -5.77
CA ILE A 54 -10.99 8.18 -6.04
C ILE A 54 -9.71 8.57 -5.28
N LYS A 55 -9.40 9.87 -5.22
CA LYS A 55 -8.25 10.39 -4.48
C LYS A 55 -8.37 10.11 -2.98
N GLU A 56 -9.51 10.42 -2.39
CA GLU A 56 -9.77 10.20 -0.96
C GLU A 56 -9.62 8.71 -0.60
N LEU A 57 -10.17 7.82 -1.43
CA LEU A 57 -10.00 6.38 -1.25
C LEU A 57 -8.53 5.96 -1.33
N ALA A 58 -7.78 6.50 -2.29
CA ALA A 58 -6.35 6.21 -2.42
C ALA A 58 -5.52 6.75 -1.24
N GLU A 59 -5.87 7.92 -0.70
CA GLU A 59 -5.25 8.48 0.51
C GLU A 59 -5.53 7.62 1.75
N SER A 60 -6.76 7.15 1.92
CA SER A 60 -7.11 6.20 2.99
C SER A 60 -6.31 4.91 2.88
N GLN A 61 -6.24 4.31 1.68
CA GLN A 61 -5.43 3.11 1.45
C GLN A 61 -3.95 3.33 1.73
N LYS A 62 -3.41 4.50 1.35
CA LYS A 62 -2.02 4.86 1.62
C LYS A 62 -1.72 4.85 3.12
N VAL A 63 -2.55 5.48 3.95
CA VAL A 63 -2.36 5.51 5.42
C VAL A 63 -2.32 4.09 6.00
N HIS A 64 -3.24 3.22 5.56
CA HIS A 64 -3.24 1.82 6.00
C HIS A 64 -1.97 1.07 5.59
N LEU A 65 -1.52 1.24 4.34
CA LEU A 65 -0.33 0.58 3.83
C LEU A 65 0.96 1.11 4.49
N GLU A 66 1.04 2.40 4.81
CA GLU A 66 2.17 2.99 5.55
C GLU A 66 2.26 2.39 6.96
N SER A 67 1.12 2.20 7.62
CA SER A 67 1.05 1.54 8.92
C SER A 67 1.47 0.07 8.85
N GLU A 68 0.96 -0.69 7.87
CA GLU A 68 1.34 -2.08 7.62
C GLU A 68 2.84 -2.20 7.34
N LEU A 69 3.38 -1.32 6.48
CA LEU A 69 4.80 -1.31 6.13
C LEU A 69 5.68 -1.08 7.36
N LYS A 70 5.32 -0.12 8.22
CA LYS A 70 6.05 0.17 9.45
C LYS A 70 6.13 -1.07 10.35
N GLN A 71 5.01 -1.78 10.54
CA GLN A 71 4.99 -3.00 11.35
C GLN A 71 5.86 -4.12 10.75
N LEU A 72 5.83 -4.27 9.41
CA LEU A 72 6.65 -5.26 8.72
C LEU A 72 8.15 -4.93 8.80
N GLU A 73 8.53 -3.66 8.70
CA GLU A 73 9.92 -3.22 8.85
C GLU A 73 10.42 -3.42 10.29
N GLU A 74 9.58 -3.18 11.31
CA GLU A 74 9.91 -3.50 12.71
C GLU A 74 10.07 -5.01 12.94
N ALA A 75 9.20 -5.82 12.34
CA ALA A 75 9.33 -7.28 12.38
C ALA A 75 10.61 -7.76 11.69
N LYS A 76 10.98 -7.13 10.57
CA LYS A 76 12.24 -7.42 9.85
C LYS A 76 13.45 -7.10 10.71
N GLN A 77 13.50 -5.91 11.29
CA GLN A 77 14.60 -5.50 12.17
C GLN A 77 14.73 -6.45 13.37
N THR A 78 13.61 -6.87 13.95
CA THR A 78 13.58 -7.86 15.03
C THR A 78 14.14 -9.21 14.57
N ALA A 79 13.75 -9.68 13.39
CA ALA A 79 14.28 -10.92 12.81
C ALA A 79 15.80 -10.86 12.61
N GLU A 80 16.30 -9.75 12.05
CA GLU A 80 17.72 -9.53 11.81
C GLU A 80 18.54 -9.54 13.11
N ARG A 81 18.02 -8.92 14.18
CA ARG A 81 18.66 -8.95 15.51
C ARG A 81 18.74 -10.36 16.08
N VAL A 82 17.64 -11.12 16.01
CA VAL A 82 17.60 -12.51 16.52
C VAL A 82 18.57 -13.39 15.74
N ILE A 83 18.65 -13.24 14.41
CA ILE A 83 19.63 -13.94 13.56
C ILE A 83 21.06 -13.59 13.97
N ALA A 84 21.32 -12.33 14.34
CA ALA A 84 22.63 -11.87 14.83
C ALA A 84 22.93 -12.29 16.29
N GLY A 85 22.06 -13.08 16.94
CA GLY A 85 22.21 -13.51 18.33
C GLY A 85 21.90 -12.43 19.36
N LEU A 86 21.27 -11.32 18.95
CA LEU A 86 20.87 -10.22 19.82
C LEU A 86 19.42 -10.39 20.28
N LEU A 87 19.14 -9.98 21.52
CA LEU A 87 17.77 -9.98 22.03
C LEU A 87 16.89 -8.97 21.26
N PRO A 88 15.58 -9.26 21.09
CA PRO A 88 14.62 -8.32 20.55
C PRO A 88 14.61 -7.02 21.35
N GLU A 89 14.55 -5.89 20.67
CA GLU A 89 14.28 -4.61 21.32
C GLU A 89 12.80 -4.58 21.71
N ILE A 90 12.52 -4.71 23.00
CA ILE A 90 11.18 -4.48 23.54
C ILE A 90 11.00 -2.97 23.58
N LYS A 91 10.36 -2.40 22.57
CA LYS A 91 9.86 -1.02 22.67
C LYS A 91 8.80 -1.00 23.77
N GLN A 92 9.17 -0.54 24.96
CA GLN A 92 8.19 -0.14 25.96
C GLN A 92 7.42 1.03 25.35
N ASN A 93 6.18 0.79 24.93
CA ASN A 93 5.27 1.87 24.60
C ASN A 93 4.99 2.61 25.92
N ALA A 94 5.75 3.68 26.17
CA ALA A 94 5.47 4.67 27.19
C ALA A 94 4.49 5.71 26.65
#